data_AF-A0A177AU25-F1
#
_entry.id   AF-A0A177AU25-F1
#
_cell.length_a   1.000
_cell.length_b   1.000
_cell.length_c   1.000
_cell.angle_alpha   90.00
_cell.angle_beta   90.00
_cell.angle_gamma   90.00
#
_symmetry.space_group_name_H-M   'P 1'
#
loop_
_entity.id
_entity.type
_entity.pdbx_description
1 polymer ?
#
loop_
_entity_poly.entity_id
_entity_poly.type
_entity_poly.pdbx_seq_one_letter_code
_entity_poly.pdbx_strand_id
1 'polypeptide(L)'
;MISQDSNKSAATNQYRALFILKSENKFRKLIHIIVNYKYFDVFITIVICLSSIALAAEDPVHSDSLRNDILDYIDYAFTIIFTIEMILKIIDRGLVLHPKSYLRDIWNILDAIVVICAIIALSFTDKNSAGKNLNTIKSLRVFRVLRPLKTINRVPKLKAVFDCVINSLKNVTVIMIVYLLFLLIFSVIAVQLLKGKFFYCTDSAKLVEADCRGNYIIFDYETGASFKKSRIWLRRNFHYDDVPNALLTLFTVQTGEGWPSILQHSLDATYIDKGPIKGFHMEIALFYIVYFIVFPFFFVNIFVALIIITFQEEGENILEEHSITKNQKQCIDYAIYAKPIMKQSPKVKEGFHYKIYSLVVSRGFEYFIMVLISLNTLTLTMKNFHFPYEFVGMNEPE
;
A
#
# COMPACT_ATOMS: atom_id res chain seq x y z
N MET A 1 -9.42 -30.06 -13.38
CA MET A 1 -9.54 -28.65 -13.81
C MET A 1 -10.08 -28.46 -15.24
N ILE A 2 -10.46 -29.51 -15.99
CA ILE A 2 -11.02 -29.36 -17.36
C ILE A 2 -12.56 -29.52 -17.38
N SER A 3 -13.17 -30.05 -16.31
CA SER A 3 -14.61 -30.34 -16.25
C SER A 3 -15.51 -29.21 -15.72
N GLN A 4 -14.96 -28.12 -15.19
CA GLN A 4 -15.75 -26.97 -14.71
C GLN A 4 -16.00 -25.89 -15.77
N ASP A 5 -15.22 -25.86 -16.86
CA ASP A 5 -15.39 -24.87 -17.93
C ASP A 5 -16.48 -25.24 -18.95
N SER A 6 -16.78 -26.55 -19.12
CA SER A 6 -17.87 -27.01 -20.01
C SER A 6 -19.26 -26.63 -19.49
N ASN A 7 -19.49 -26.67 -18.16
CA ASN A 7 -20.76 -26.24 -17.56
C ASN A 7 -20.93 -24.71 -17.48
N LYS A 8 -19.83 -23.92 -17.55
CA LYS A 8 -19.90 -22.46 -17.63
C LYS A 8 -20.41 -21.95 -18.98
N SER A 9 -20.15 -22.70 -20.06
CA SER A 9 -20.54 -22.37 -21.44
C SER A 9 -22.03 -22.56 -21.71
N ALA A 10 -22.66 -23.58 -21.11
CA ALA A 10 -24.06 -23.92 -21.37
C ALA A 10 -25.08 -22.88 -20.83
N ALA A 11 -24.81 -22.25 -19.68
CA ALA A 11 -25.74 -21.34 -19.03
C ALA A 11 -25.83 -19.93 -19.68
N THR A 12 -24.91 -19.58 -20.57
CA THR A 12 -24.89 -18.28 -21.28
C THR A 12 -25.85 -18.23 -22.48
N ASN A 13 -26.37 -19.37 -22.92
CA ASN A 13 -27.10 -19.50 -24.19
C ASN A 13 -28.59 -19.09 -24.16
N GLN A 14 -29.17 -18.78 -23.00
CA GLN A 14 -30.63 -18.63 -22.87
C GLN A 14 -31.14 -17.18 -22.90
N TYR A 15 -30.25 -16.19 -23.04
CA TYR A 15 -30.55 -14.80 -22.70
C TYR A 15 -30.21 -13.79 -23.81
N ARG A 16 -31.16 -12.89 -24.14
CA ARG A 16 -31.02 -11.83 -25.16
C ARG A 16 -30.11 -10.70 -24.65
N ALA A 17 -29.08 -10.32 -25.39
CA ALA A 17 -28.27 -9.14 -25.08
C ALA A 17 -28.89 -7.90 -25.75
N LEU A 18 -28.99 -6.79 -24.98
CA LEU A 18 -29.39 -5.47 -25.47
C LEU A 18 -30.77 -5.41 -26.16
N PHE A 19 -31.69 -6.32 -25.81
CA PHE A 19 -33.02 -6.52 -26.43
C PHE A 19 -33.07 -6.83 -27.94
N ILE A 20 -31.96 -6.67 -28.69
CA ILE A 20 -31.90 -6.82 -30.15
C ILE A 20 -31.16 -8.10 -30.59
N LEU A 21 -30.20 -8.60 -29.79
CA LEU A 21 -29.34 -9.72 -30.20
C LEU A 21 -29.77 -11.04 -29.51
N LYS A 22 -30.44 -11.90 -30.27
CA LYS A 22 -30.75 -13.30 -29.91
C LYS A 22 -29.43 -14.10 -29.76
N SER A 23 -29.36 -15.09 -28.86
CA SER A 23 -28.12 -15.86 -28.61
C SER A 23 -27.62 -16.66 -29.83
N GLU A 24 -28.44 -16.78 -30.87
CA GLU A 24 -28.14 -17.49 -32.11
C GLU A 24 -27.42 -16.65 -33.19
N ASN A 25 -27.27 -15.34 -33.00
CA ASN A 25 -26.65 -14.48 -34.01
C ASN A 25 -25.16 -14.81 -34.19
N LYS A 26 -24.74 -15.09 -35.44
CA LYS A 26 -23.34 -15.40 -35.82
C LYS A 26 -22.36 -14.32 -35.34
N PHE A 27 -22.77 -13.06 -35.36
CA PHE A 27 -21.97 -11.92 -34.89
C PHE A 27 -21.67 -11.99 -33.38
N ARG A 28 -22.65 -12.33 -32.55
CA ARG A 28 -22.45 -12.48 -31.11
C ARG A 28 -21.58 -13.68 -30.78
N LYS A 29 -21.74 -14.80 -31.51
CA LYS A 29 -20.86 -15.97 -31.38
C LYS A 29 -19.41 -15.65 -31.75
N LEU A 30 -19.19 -14.88 -32.82
CA LEU A 30 -17.84 -14.44 -33.21
C LEU A 30 -17.21 -13.57 -32.11
N ILE A 31 -17.95 -12.58 -31.58
CA ILE A 31 -17.47 -11.73 -30.49
C ILE A 31 -17.19 -12.55 -29.23
N HIS A 32 -18.06 -13.51 -28.90
CA HIS A 32 -17.85 -14.41 -27.77
C HIS A 32 -16.56 -15.23 -27.93
N ILE A 33 -16.25 -15.68 -29.14
CA ILE A 33 -14.99 -16.39 -29.44
C ILE A 33 -13.80 -15.45 -29.29
N ILE A 34 -13.89 -14.21 -29.78
CA ILE A 34 -12.82 -13.20 -29.69
C ILE A 34 -12.53 -12.83 -28.22
N VAL A 35 -13.56 -12.52 -27.44
CA VAL A 35 -13.43 -12.06 -26.05
C VAL A 35 -12.88 -13.16 -25.14
N ASN A 36 -13.25 -14.43 -25.37
CA ASN A 36 -12.73 -15.56 -24.59
C ASN A 36 -11.41 -16.13 -25.15
N TYR A 37 -10.84 -15.52 -26.19
CA TYR A 37 -9.60 -16.01 -26.77
C TYR A 37 -8.42 -15.68 -25.87
N LYS A 38 -7.61 -16.69 -25.49
CA LYS A 38 -6.48 -16.53 -24.56
C LYS A 38 -5.49 -15.42 -25.00
N TYR A 39 -5.28 -15.27 -26.31
CA TYR A 39 -4.38 -14.23 -26.84
C TYR A 39 -4.97 -12.83 -26.74
N PHE A 40 -6.30 -12.67 -26.81
CA PHE A 40 -6.95 -11.38 -26.55
C PHE A 40 -6.68 -10.94 -25.11
N ASP A 41 -6.74 -11.88 -24.17
CA ASP A 41 -6.46 -11.57 -22.77
C ASP A 41 -5.01 -11.19 -22.49
N VAL A 42 -4.07 -11.90 -23.10
CA VAL A 42 -2.64 -11.56 -23.02
C VAL A 42 -2.37 -10.20 -23.69
N PHE A 43 -2.97 -9.94 -24.86
CA PHE A 43 -2.82 -8.68 -25.58
C PHE A 43 -3.27 -7.49 -24.74
N ILE A 44 -4.47 -7.51 -24.18
CA ILE A 44 -4.94 -6.40 -23.34
C ILE A 44 -4.09 -6.25 -22.08
N THR A 45 -3.60 -7.35 -21.49
CA THR A 45 -2.68 -7.27 -20.34
C THR A 45 -1.38 -6.54 -20.70
N ILE A 46 -0.82 -6.83 -21.88
CA ILE A 46 0.37 -6.11 -22.39
C ILE A 46 0.05 -4.63 -22.59
N VAL A 47 -1.11 -4.30 -23.16
CA VAL A 47 -1.54 -2.90 -23.36
C VAL A 47 -1.70 -2.18 -22.02
N ILE A 48 -2.26 -2.83 -21.00
CA ILE A 48 -2.34 -2.27 -19.63
C ILE A 48 -0.95 -1.98 -19.08
N CYS A 49 0.00 -2.93 -19.20
CA CYS A 49 1.37 -2.74 -18.76
C CYS A 49 2.05 -1.55 -19.46
N LEU A 50 1.95 -1.48 -20.80
CA LEU A 50 2.49 -0.35 -21.58
C LEU A 50 1.84 0.98 -21.19
N SER A 51 0.53 1.00 -20.95
CA SER A 51 -0.17 2.20 -20.47
C SER A 51 0.27 2.64 -19.07
N SER A 52 0.66 1.70 -18.22
CA SER A 52 1.16 1.99 -16.87
C SER A 52 2.59 2.53 -16.92
N ILE A 53 3.42 1.99 -17.82
CA ILE A 53 4.78 2.49 -18.07
C ILE A 53 4.72 3.91 -18.66
N ALA A 54 3.79 4.17 -19.60
CA ALA A 54 3.58 5.50 -20.16
C ALA A 54 3.22 6.53 -19.07
N LEU A 55 2.34 6.17 -18.13
CA LEU A 55 2.00 7.02 -16.98
C LEU A 55 3.19 7.28 -16.06
N ALA A 56 4.00 6.25 -15.76
CA ALA A 56 5.21 6.41 -14.95
C ALA A 56 6.29 7.25 -15.67
N ALA A 57 6.22 7.31 -17.01
CA ALA A 57 7.13 8.07 -17.84
C ALA A 57 6.67 9.51 -18.09
N GLU A 58 5.59 9.99 -17.50
CA GLU A 58 5.18 11.40 -17.65
C GLU A 58 6.05 12.32 -16.79
N ASP A 59 6.45 13.48 -17.32
CA ASP A 59 7.12 14.52 -16.52
C ASP A 59 6.06 15.39 -15.83
N PRO A 60 5.96 15.38 -14.48
CA PRO A 60 4.97 16.16 -13.77
C PRO A 60 5.27 17.67 -13.71
N VAL A 61 6.52 18.09 -13.99
CA VAL A 61 6.95 19.49 -13.87
C VAL A 61 6.77 20.23 -15.20
N HIS A 62 7.20 19.61 -16.31
CA HIS A 62 7.18 20.24 -17.63
C HIS A 62 6.10 19.65 -18.53
N SER A 63 4.88 20.20 -18.46
CA SER A 63 3.73 19.71 -19.25
C SER A 63 3.98 19.74 -20.75
N ASP A 64 4.68 20.76 -21.25
CA ASP A 64 4.80 21.04 -22.69
C ASP A 64 6.07 20.41 -23.31
N SER A 65 6.63 19.39 -22.65
CA SER A 65 7.78 18.66 -23.16
C SER A 65 7.39 17.76 -24.34
N LEU A 66 8.27 17.64 -25.34
CA LEU A 66 8.07 16.75 -26.50
C LEU A 66 7.77 15.30 -26.08
N ARG A 67 8.36 14.87 -24.95
CA ARG A 67 8.07 13.58 -24.32
C ARG A 67 6.61 13.44 -23.93
N ASN A 68 6.04 14.45 -23.26
CA ASN A 68 4.64 14.45 -22.85
C ASN A 68 3.69 14.53 -24.06
N ASP A 69 4.04 15.28 -25.10
CA ASP A 69 3.25 15.30 -26.35
C ASP A 69 3.17 13.89 -26.98
N ILE A 70 4.29 13.17 -27.09
CA ILE A 70 4.31 11.79 -27.59
C ILE A 70 3.49 10.86 -26.68
N LEU A 71 3.63 11.01 -25.36
CA LEU A 71 2.89 10.20 -24.39
C LEU A 71 1.38 10.45 -24.47
N ASP A 72 0.94 11.68 -24.74
CA ASP A 72 -0.48 12.01 -24.94
C ASP A 72 -1.06 11.32 -26.17
N TYR A 73 -0.33 11.24 -27.29
CA TYR A 73 -0.74 10.46 -28.47
C TYR A 73 -0.82 8.95 -28.18
N ILE A 74 0.14 8.43 -27.41
CA ILE A 74 0.15 7.03 -26.98
C ILE A 74 -1.06 6.74 -26.06
N ASP A 75 -1.39 7.66 -25.15
CA ASP A 75 -2.53 7.56 -24.25
C ASP A 75 -3.87 7.60 -25.00
N TYR A 76 -3.95 8.36 -26.09
CA TYR A 76 -5.09 8.35 -27.01
C TYR A 76 -5.25 6.97 -27.66
N ALA A 77 -4.17 6.36 -28.16
CA ALA A 77 -4.20 5.02 -28.74
C ALA A 77 -4.65 3.96 -27.72
N PHE A 78 -4.16 4.01 -26.48
CA PHE A 78 -4.61 3.11 -25.42
C PHE A 78 -6.10 3.28 -25.08
N THR A 79 -6.59 4.51 -25.04
CA THR A 79 -8.00 4.79 -24.76
C THR A 79 -8.92 4.20 -25.83
N ILE A 80 -8.53 4.26 -27.10
CA ILE A 80 -9.26 3.61 -28.19
C ILE A 80 -9.30 2.09 -27.99
N ILE A 81 -8.16 1.47 -27.69
CA ILE A 81 -8.08 0.01 -27.47
C ILE A 81 -9.00 -0.41 -26.30
N PHE A 82 -8.99 0.33 -25.19
CA PHE A 82 -9.87 0.04 -24.05
C PHE A 82 -11.34 0.30 -24.35
N THR A 83 -11.65 1.28 -25.19
CA THR A 83 -13.03 1.54 -25.63
C THR A 83 -13.55 0.38 -26.47
N ILE A 84 -12.73 -0.14 -27.39
CA ILE A 84 -13.06 -1.33 -28.19
C ILE A 84 -13.26 -2.56 -27.28
N GLU A 85 -12.35 -2.77 -26.32
CA GLU A 85 -12.49 -3.85 -25.32
C GLU A 85 -13.83 -3.74 -24.57
N MET A 86 -14.18 -2.55 -24.08
CA MET A 86 -15.44 -2.29 -23.36
C MET A 86 -16.65 -2.61 -24.24
N ILE A 87 -16.68 -2.13 -25.47
CA ILE A 87 -17.78 -2.37 -26.42
C ILE A 87 -17.93 -3.87 -26.71
N LEU A 88 -16.82 -4.58 -26.98
CA LEU A 88 -16.85 -6.03 -27.24
C LEU A 88 -17.42 -6.80 -26.04
N LYS A 89 -17.03 -6.45 -24.81
CA LYS A 89 -17.57 -7.07 -23.58
C LYS A 89 -19.06 -6.77 -23.38
N ILE A 90 -19.50 -5.54 -23.67
CA ILE A 90 -20.91 -5.14 -23.56
C ILE A 90 -21.78 -5.93 -24.55
N ILE A 91 -21.30 -6.13 -25.78
CA ILE A 91 -22.02 -6.90 -26.81
C ILE A 91 -22.12 -8.39 -26.44
N ASP A 92 -21.06 -8.96 -25.87
CA ASP A 92 -21.02 -10.37 -25.43
C ASP A 92 -21.98 -10.64 -24.25
N ARG A 93 -21.81 -9.89 -23.16
CA ARG A 93 -22.46 -10.14 -21.85
C ARG A 93 -23.81 -9.44 -21.69
N GLY A 94 -24.08 -8.40 -22.48
CA GLY A 94 -25.26 -7.54 -22.34
C GLY A 94 -25.15 -6.51 -21.20
N LEU A 95 -26.01 -5.48 -21.25
CA LEU A 95 -25.89 -4.28 -20.40
C LEU A 95 -26.30 -4.52 -18.93
N VAL A 96 -27.57 -4.87 -18.65
CA VAL A 96 -28.15 -4.83 -17.28
C VAL A 96 -29.02 -6.04 -16.90
N LEU A 97 -29.77 -6.65 -17.82
CA LEU A 97 -30.89 -7.55 -17.44
C LEU A 97 -30.51 -8.96 -16.94
N HIS A 98 -29.30 -9.45 -17.19
CA HIS A 98 -28.91 -10.83 -16.83
C HIS A 98 -28.02 -10.86 -15.60
N PRO A 99 -28.05 -11.94 -14.78
CA PRO A 99 -27.18 -12.06 -13.61
C PRO A 99 -25.68 -12.02 -13.95
N LYS A 100 -25.29 -12.31 -15.20
CA LYS A 100 -23.93 -12.18 -15.74
C LYS A 100 -23.71 -10.91 -16.61
N SER A 101 -24.59 -9.91 -16.50
CA SER A 101 -24.47 -8.67 -17.28
C SER A 101 -23.27 -7.83 -16.86
N TYR A 102 -22.78 -7.03 -17.82
CA TYR A 102 -21.56 -6.25 -17.68
C TYR A 102 -21.58 -5.33 -16.45
N LEU A 103 -22.67 -4.60 -16.21
CA LEU A 103 -22.78 -3.63 -15.11
C LEU A 103 -23.03 -4.23 -13.72
N ARG A 104 -23.13 -5.56 -13.59
CA ARG A 104 -23.31 -6.21 -12.27
C ARG A 104 -22.00 -6.70 -11.66
N ASP A 105 -20.93 -6.75 -12.44
CA ASP A 105 -19.59 -7.11 -12.00
C ASP A 105 -18.80 -5.84 -11.64
N ILE A 106 -18.42 -5.69 -10.37
CA ILE A 106 -17.73 -4.51 -9.82
C ILE A 106 -16.48 -4.17 -10.64
N TRP A 107 -15.78 -5.19 -11.14
CA TRP A 107 -14.57 -5.00 -11.93
C TRP A 107 -14.83 -4.41 -13.32
N ASN A 108 -15.96 -4.76 -13.93
CA ASN A 108 -16.38 -4.19 -15.20
C ASN A 108 -16.93 -2.77 -15.02
N ILE A 109 -17.57 -2.47 -13.87
CA ILE A 109 -17.97 -1.10 -13.52
C ILE A 109 -16.73 -0.20 -13.39
N LEU A 110 -15.69 -0.66 -12.68
CA LEU A 110 -14.43 0.07 -12.56
C LEU A 110 -13.76 0.30 -13.93
N ASP A 111 -13.72 -0.73 -14.78
CA ASP A 111 -13.24 -0.64 -16.17
C ASP A 111 -14.01 0.43 -16.97
N ALA A 112 -15.34 0.42 -16.88
CA ALA A 112 -16.20 1.39 -17.55
C ALA A 112 -15.98 2.82 -17.06
N ILE A 113 -15.85 3.04 -15.75
CA ILE A 113 -15.58 4.37 -15.18
C ILE A 113 -14.27 4.92 -15.74
N VAL A 114 -13.21 4.11 -15.77
CA VAL A 114 -11.89 4.55 -16.29
C VAL A 114 -11.97 4.92 -17.77
N VAL A 115 -12.68 4.12 -18.60
CA VAL A 115 -12.84 4.40 -20.03
C VAL A 115 -13.70 5.63 -20.27
N ILE A 116 -14.82 5.78 -19.55
CA ILE A 116 -15.72 6.94 -19.68
C ILE A 116 -15.00 8.22 -19.26
N CYS A 117 -14.29 8.23 -18.12
CA CYS A 117 -13.50 9.39 -17.69
C CYS A 117 -12.42 9.76 -18.72
N ALA A 118 -11.78 8.78 -19.36
CA ALA A 118 -10.80 9.02 -20.41
C ALA A 118 -11.43 9.64 -21.67
N ILE A 119 -12.58 9.14 -22.13
CA ILE A 119 -13.32 9.72 -23.27
C ILE A 119 -13.73 11.15 -22.97
N ILE A 120 -14.28 11.40 -21.77
CA ILE A 120 -14.63 12.76 -21.32
C ILE A 120 -13.38 13.64 -21.34
N ALA A 121 -12.27 13.22 -20.76
CA ALA A 121 -11.04 14.01 -20.77
C ALA A 121 -10.57 14.39 -22.19
N LEU A 122 -10.75 13.49 -23.17
CA LEU A 122 -10.44 13.74 -24.58
C LEU A 122 -11.41 14.73 -25.24
N SER A 123 -12.72 14.54 -25.09
CA SER A 123 -13.74 15.47 -25.64
C SER A 123 -13.61 16.89 -25.06
N PHE A 124 -13.07 17.00 -23.85
CA PHE A 124 -12.81 18.30 -23.24
C PHE A 124 -11.51 18.97 -23.74
N THR A 125 -10.59 18.24 -24.38
CA THR A 125 -9.30 18.75 -24.90
C THR A 125 -9.42 19.42 -26.29
N ASP A 126 -10.52 19.18 -27.03
CA ASP A 126 -10.72 19.83 -28.33
C ASP A 126 -10.93 21.35 -28.21
N LYS A 127 -10.09 22.08 -28.95
CA LYS A 127 -9.76 23.53 -28.86
C LYS A 127 -10.88 24.51 -29.21
N ASN A 128 -12.14 24.07 -29.37
CA ASN A 128 -13.22 24.89 -29.95
C ASN A 128 -14.36 25.30 -28.99
N SER A 129 -14.12 25.45 -27.69
CA SER A 129 -15.13 26.05 -26.82
C SER A 129 -14.49 26.85 -25.67
N ALA A 130 -14.58 28.17 -25.80
CA ALA A 130 -14.34 29.14 -24.75
C ALA A 130 -15.21 28.80 -23.53
N GLY A 131 -14.59 28.49 -22.38
CA GLY A 131 -15.30 28.30 -21.11
C GLY A 131 -15.00 27.01 -20.33
N LYS A 132 -13.95 26.24 -20.65
CA LYS A 132 -13.65 25.00 -19.91
C LYS A 132 -12.76 25.26 -18.68
N ASN A 133 -13.26 24.89 -17.51
CA ASN A 133 -12.50 24.80 -16.26
C ASN A 133 -11.32 23.84 -16.44
N LEU A 134 -10.13 24.39 -16.67
CA LEU A 134 -8.89 23.62 -16.85
C LEU A 134 -8.58 22.68 -15.67
N ASN A 135 -9.02 23.04 -14.46
CA ASN A 135 -8.87 22.21 -13.26
C ASN A 135 -9.66 20.90 -13.35
N THR A 136 -10.86 20.89 -13.94
CA THR A 136 -11.69 19.68 -14.05
C THR A 136 -11.07 18.67 -15.02
N ILE A 137 -10.46 19.14 -16.11
CA ILE A 137 -9.79 18.27 -17.09
C ILE A 137 -8.53 17.65 -16.49
N LYS A 138 -7.75 18.42 -15.72
CA LYS A 138 -6.58 17.91 -14.98
C LYS A 138 -6.96 16.83 -13.96
N SER A 139 -8.05 17.02 -13.22
CA SER A 139 -8.53 16.01 -12.25
C SER A 139 -9.01 14.71 -12.92
N LEU A 140 -9.62 14.77 -14.11
CA LEU A 140 -10.08 13.57 -14.82
C LEU A 140 -8.92 12.69 -15.30
N ARG A 141 -7.76 13.28 -15.61
CA ARG A 141 -6.55 12.54 -15.99
C ARG A 141 -6.04 11.66 -14.85
N VAL A 142 -6.29 12.01 -13.58
CA VAL A 142 -5.87 11.21 -12.41
C VAL A 142 -6.48 9.80 -12.43
N PHE A 143 -7.71 9.63 -12.93
CA PHE A 143 -8.35 8.31 -13.00
C PHE A 143 -7.60 7.30 -13.87
N ARG A 144 -6.69 7.73 -14.76
CA ARG A 144 -5.83 6.81 -15.53
C ARG A 144 -4.88 6.01 -14.64
N VAL A 145 -4.59 6.47 -13.42
CA VAL A 145 -3.82 5.72 -12.41
C VAL A 145 -4.50 4.42 -11.97
N LEU A 146 -5.81 4.28 -12.23
CA LEU A 146 -6.57 3.08 -11.92
C LEU A 146 -6.44 1.98 -12.99
N ARG A 147 -5.88 2.27 -14.18
CA ARG A 147 -5.70 1.28 -15.28
C ARG A 147 -4.96 0.00 -14.83
N PRO A 148 -3.89 0.05 -14.01
CA PRO A 148 -3.23 -1.15 -13.48
C PRO A 148 -4.16 -2.06 -12.65
N LEU A 149 -5.21 -1.51 -12.01
CA LEU A 149 -6.16 -2.30 -11.21
C LEU A 149 -6.95 -3.31 -12.07
N LYS A 150 -7.09 -3.06 -13.38
CA LYS A 150 -7.71 -4.02 -14.31
C LYS A 150 -7.00 -5.38 -14.32
N THR A 151 -5.70 -5.41 -14.01
CA THR A 151 -4.90 -6.63 -13.93
C THR A 151 -5.37 -7.57 -12.81
N ILE A 152 -5.95 -7.04 -11.72
CA ILE A 152 -6.47 -7.85 -10.61
C ILE A 152 -7.53 -8.83 -11.10
N ASN A 153 -8.47 -8.38 -11.94
CA ASN A 153 -9.52 -9.25 -12.48
C ASN A 153 -8.99 -10.27 -13.52
N ARG A 154 -7.83 -10.02 -14.12
CA ARG A 154 -7.22 -10.89 -15.14
C ARG A 154 -6.32 -11.97 -14.54
N VAL A 155 -5.81 -11.77 -13.32
CA VAL A 155 -4.98 -12.75 -12.61
C VAL A 155 -5.80 -13.39 -11.50
N PRO A 156 -6.31 -14.64 -11.67
CA PRO A 156 -7.19 -15.29 -10.68
C PRO A 156 -6.58 -15.38 -9.28
N LYS A 157 -5.25 -15.55 -9.20
CA LYS A 157 -4.52 -15.58 -7.94
C LYS A 157 -4.58 -14.22 -7.21
N LEU A 158 -4.42 -13.11 -7.94
CA LEU A 158 -4.47 -11.76 -7.36
C LEU A 158 -5.91 -11.39 -6.98
N LYS A 159 -6.89 -11.78 -7.81
CA LYS A 159 -8.31 -11.65 -7.49
C LYS A 159 -8.69 -12.36 -6.20
N ALA A 160 -8.26 -13.62 -6.04
CA ALA A 160 -8.54 -14.40 -4.82
C ALA A 160 -7.95 -13.74 -3.56
N VAL A 161 -6.73 -13.20 -3.65
CA VAL A 161 -6.12 -12.44 -2.54
C VAL A 161 -6.93 -11.19 -2.23
N PHE A 162 -7.34 -10.42 -3.24
CA PHE A 162 -8.13 -9.21 -3.04
C PHE A 162 -9.53 -9.50 -2.46
N ASP A 163 -10.20 -10.55 -2.95
CA ASP A 163 -11.51 -10.98 -2.45
C ASP A 163 -11.40 -11.42 -0.97
N CYS A 164 -10.32 -12.11 -0.59
CA CYS A 164 -10.02 -12.47 0.80
C CYS A 164 -9.79 -11.22 1.68
N VAL A 165 -9.08 -10.20 1.17
CA VAL A 165 -8.88 -8.94 1.90
C VAL A 165 -10.21 -8.21 2.12
N ILE A 166 -11.07 -8.11 1.10
CA ILE A 166 -12.39 -7.48 1.26
C ILE A 166 -13.27 -8.28 2.23
N ASN A 167 -13.23 -9.62 2.17
CA ASN A 167 -14.02 -10.46 3.06
C ASN A 167 -13.58 -10.29 4.52
N SER A 168 -12.27 -10.32 4.78
CA SER A 168 -11.72 -10.10 6.13
C SER A 168 -12.01 -8.69 6.65
N LEU A 169 -11.99 -7.65 5.81
CA LEU A 169 -12.36 -6.29 6.20
C LEU A 169 -13.81 -6.17 6.66
N LYS A 170 -14.75 -6.89 6.06
CA LYS A 170 -16.17 -6.88 6.50
C LYS A 170 -16.31 -7.36 7.94
N ASN A 171 -15.61 -8.43 8.30
CA ASN A 171 -15.64 -8.99 9.64
C ASN A 171 -15.04 -8.03 10.68
N VAL A 172 -14.05 -7.23 10.26
CA VAL A 172 -13.34 -6.26 11.13
C VAL A 172 -14.07 -4.90 11.21
N THR A 173 -15.02 -4.61 10.31
CA THR A 173 -15.65 -3.28 10.16
C THR A 173 -16.35 -2.81 11.44
N VAL A 174 -17.02 -3.71 12.18
CA VAL A 174 -17.72 -3.36 13.43
C VAL A 174 -16.75 -2.82 14.48
N ILE A 175 -15.61 -3.49 14.66
CA ILE A 175 -14.60 -3.07 15.64
C ILE A 175 -13.91 -1.79 15.18
N MET A 176 -13.70 -1.64 13.86
CA MET A 176 -13.19 -0.39 13.29
C MET A 176 -14.10 0.80 13.62
N ILE A 177 -15.43 0.62 13.59
CA ILE A 177 -16.39 1.66 13.99
C ILE A 177 -16.25 1.99 15.48
N VAL A 178 -16.15 0.99 16.35
CA VAL A 178 -15.93 1.20 17.80
C VAL A 178 -14.62 1.95 18.04
N TYR A 179 -13.55 1.55 17.38
CA TYR A 179 -12.26 2.23 17.42
C TYR A 179 -12.35 3.71 17.02
N LEU A 180 -13.03 4.03 15.91
CA LEU A 180 -13.22 5.41 15.46
C LEU A 180 -14.06 6.24 16.44
N LEU A 181 -15.06 5.63 17.08
CA LEU A 181 -15.87 6.29 18.11
C LEU A 181 -15.02 6.65 19.33
N PHE A 182 -14.18 5.73 19.81
CA PHE A 182 -13.25 6.01 20.91
C PHE A 182 -12.24 7.10 20.52
N LEU A 183 -11.70 7.05 19.30
CA LEU A 183 -10.79 8.08 18.80
C LEU A 183 -11.47 9.46 18.75
N LEU A 184 -12.75 9.51 18.39
CA LEU A 184 -13.55 10.72 18.42
C LEU A 184 -13.74 11.27 19.84
N ILE A 185 -14.00 10.40 20.84
CA ILE A 185 -14.11 10.84 22.24
C ILE A 185 -12.82 11.51 22.70
N PHE A 186 -11.66 10.89 22.47
CA PHE A 186 -10.36 11.46 22.83
C PHE A 186 -10.05 12.75 22.06
N SER A 187 -10.44 12.83 20.79
CA SER A 187 -10.32 14.05 19.99
C SER A 187 -11.13 15.21 20.60
N VAL A 188 -12.39 14.97 20.98
CA VAL A 188 -13.22 15.98 21.64
C VAL A 188 -12.61 16.42 22.98
N ILE A 189 -12.10 15.48 23.78
CA ILE A 189 -11.40 15.81 25.03
C ILE A 189 -10.18 16.69 24.76
N ALA A 190 -9.34 16.33 23.79
CA ALA A 190 -8.15 17.09 23.43
C ALA A 190 -8.50 18.52 22.97
N VAL A 191 -9.55 18.69 22.16
CA VAL A 191 -10.03 20.01 21.75
C VAL A 191 -10.45 20.84 22.96
N GLN A 192 -11.18 20.27 23.92
CA GLN A 192 -11.59 21.03 25.11
C GLN A 192 -10.40 21.43 26.00
N LEU A 193 -9.34 20.62 26.05
CA LEU A 193 -8.15 20.90 26.84
C LEU A 193 -7.19 21.92 26.17
N LEU A 194 -7.06 21.86 24.85
CA LEU A 194 -5.95 22.46 24.11
C LEU A 194 -6.34 23.43 22.98
N LYS A 195 -7.64 23.68 22.74
CA LYS A 195 -8.08 24.64 21.71
C LYS A 195 -7.46 26.02 21.89
N GLY A 196 -6.93 26.59 20.81
CA GLY A 196 -6.38 27.94 20.76
C GLY A 196 -5.05 28.13 21.49
N LYS A 197 -4.39 27.06 21.95
CA LYS A 197 -3.12 27.13 22.72
C LYS A 197 -1.87 26.75 21.92
N PHE A 198 -2.04 26.36 20.66
CA PHE A 198 -0.96 25.86 19.79
C PHE A 198 -0.30 26.94 18.90
N PHE A 199 -0.43 28.20 19.33
CA PHE A 199 0.20 29.33 18.68
C PHE A 199 1.58 29.62 19.30
N TYR A 200 2.50 30.09 18.47
CA TYR A 200 3.83 30.50 18.91
C TYR A 200 4.35 31.64 18.03
N CYS A 201 5.17 32.50 18.63
CA CYS A 201 5.95 33.47 17.87
C CYS A 201 7.25 32.80 17.37
N THR A 202 7.73 33.19 16.19
CA THR A 202 9.06 32.77 15.71
C THR A 202 10.19 33.17 16.66
N ASP A 203 9.99 34.22 17.46
CA ASP A 203 10.88 34.64 18.54
C ASP A 203 10.35 34.12 19.88
N SER A 204 11.10 33.22 20.53
CA SER A 204 10.71 32.57 21.79
C SER A 204 10.60 33.53 22.97
N ALA A 205 11.14 34.74 22.88
CA ALA A 205 11.03 35.76 23.93
C ALA A 205 9.64 36.44 23.96
N LYS A 206 8.82 36.30 22.91
CA LYS A 206 7.51 36.96 22.80
C LYS A 206 6.38 35.96 22.97
N LEU A 207 5.51 36.22 23.96
CA LEU A 207 4.42 35.33 24.36
C LEU A 207 3.04 35.78 23.88
N VAL A 208 2.89 36.99 23.36
CA VAL A 208 1.59 37.53 22.93
C VAL A 208 1.68 37.96 21.47
N GLU A 209 0.60 37.75 20.72
CA GLU A 209 0.52 38.12 19.31
C GLU A 209 0.82 39.62 19.07
N ALA A 210 0.31 40.50 19.94
CA ALA A 210 0.54 41.95 19.86
C ALA A 210 2.04 42.32 19.88
N ASP A 211 2.85 41.57 20.64
CA ASP A 211 4.28 41.78 20.79
C ASP A 211 5.12 41.04 19.73
N CYS A 212 4.53 40.09 19.01
CA CYS A 212 5.18 39.30 17.95
C CYS A 212 5.23 40.08 16.63
N ARG A 213 5.79 41.30 16.68
CA ARG A 213 5.91 42.20 15.52
C ARG A 213 7.35 42.67 15.34
N GLY A 214 7.66 43.11 14.12
CA GLY A 214 8.98 43.62 13.74
C GLY A 214 9.96 42.51 13.37
N ASN A 215 11.23 42.69 13.70
CA ASN A 215 12.31 41.77 13.34
C ASN A 215 13.09 41.34 14.59
N TYR A 216 13.61 40.12 14.57
CA TYR A 216 14.53 39.60 15.57
C TYR A 216 15.82 39.11 14.89
N ILE A 217 16.86 38.94 15.69
CA ILE A 217 18.19 38.54 15.22
C ILE A 217 18.36 37.07 15.55
N ILE A 218 18.70 36.27 14.55
CA ILE A 218 19.13 34.88 14.72
C ILE A 218 20.65 34.88 14.63
N PHE A 219 21.30 34.29 15.63
CA PHE A 219 22.74 34.07 15.64
C PHE A 219 23.01 32.66 15.15
N ASP A 220 23.81 32.56 14.09
CA ASP A 220 24.36 31.28 13.64
C ASP A 220 25.66 31.04 14.38
N TYR A 221 25.69 30.02 15.25
CA TYR A 221 26.85 29.68 16.07
C TYR A 221 28.00 29.10 15.23
N GLU A 222 27.73 28.54 14.05
CA GLU A 222 28.75 27.92 13.20
C GLU A 222 29.51 28.97 12.38
N THR A 223 28.81 29.96 11.84
CA THR A 223 29.41 31.01 11.00
C THR A 223 29.70 32.31 11.76
N GLY A 224 29.17 32.46 12.98
CA GLY A 224 29.23 33.71 13.74
C GLY A 224 28.41 34.86 13.11
N ALA A 225 27.67 34.59 12.04
CA ALA A 225 26.85 35.57 11.36
C ALA A 225 25.53 35.80 12.09
N SER A 226 25.01 37.02 11.98
CA SER A 226 23.68 37.36 12.49
C SER A 226 22.75 37.73 11.35
N PHE A 227 21.59 37.10 11.31
CA PHE A 227 20.58 37.31 10.28
C PHE A 227 19.35 37.96 10.88
N LYS A 228 18.84 38.98 10.20
CA LYS A 228 17.60 39.66 10.58
C LYS A 228 16.42 38.88 9.99
N LYS A 229 15.55 38.34 10.84
CA LYS A 229 14.32 37.64 10.41
C LYS A 229 13.10 38.35 10.96
N SER A 230 12.02 38.38 10.19
CA SER A 230 10.76 38.96 10.63
C SER A 230 10.07 38.06 11.66
N ARG A 231 9.48 38.67 12.69
CA ARG A 231 8.64 37.98 13.67
C ARG A 231 7.28 37.69 13.06
N ILE A 232 6.85 36.45 13.13
CA ILE A 232 5.54 36.02 12.63
C ILE A 232 4.87 35.18 13.71
N TRP A 233 3.61 35.47 13.99
CA TRP A 233 2.77 34.64 14.85
C TRP A 233 2.24 33.48 14.02
N LEU A 234 2.59 32.25 14.40
CA LEU A 234 2.31 31.06 13.64
C LEU A 234 1.56 30.04 14.49
N ARG A 235 0.71 29.26 13.83
CA ARG A 235 0.08 28.07 14.41
C ARG A 235 0.92 26.84 14.07
N ARG A 236 1.03 25.89 15.01
CA ARG A 236 1.63 24.57 14.72
C ARG A 236 0.78 23.79 13.71
N ASN A 237 1.43 23.01 12.85
CA ASN A 237 0.74 22.20 11.82
C ASN A 237 -0.17 21.12 12.44
N PHE A 238 0.27 20.50 13.54
CA PHE A 238 -0.53 19.57 14.34
C PHE A 238 -1.03 20.29 15.59
N HIS A 239 -2.36 20.44 15.70
CA HIS A 239 -3.01 21.25 16.73
C HIS A 239 -4.42 20.69 17.05
N TYR A 240 -5.01 21.18 18.14
CA TYR A 240 -6.27 20.69 18.70
C TYR A 240 -7.40 21.75 18.66
N ASP A 241 -7.43 22.60 17.63
CA ASP A 241 -8.47 23.65 17.56
C ASP A 241 -9.82 23.09 17.12
N ASP A 242 -9.81 22.10 16.22
CA ASP A 242 -11.00 21.46 15.66
C ASP A 242 -10.88 19.94 15.75
N VAL A 243 -12.02 19.25 15.82
CA VAL A 243 -12.08 17.79 15.92
C VAL A 243 -11.34 17.07 14.77
N PRO A 244 -11.42 17.48 13.48
CA PRO A 244 -10.66 16.82 12.42
C PRO A 244 -9.14 16.97 12.56
N ASN A 245 -8.67 18.16 12.97
CA ASN A 245 -7.24 18.42 13.20
C ASN A 245 -6.73 17.67 14.44
N ALA A 246 -7.57 17.57 15.47
CA ALA A 246 -7.31 16.76 16.66
C ALA A 246 -7.26 15.26 16.33
N LEU A 247 -8.17 14.74 15.49
CA LEU A 247 -8.10 13.36 14.99
C LEU A 247 -6.79 13.09 14.24
N LEU A 248 -6.39 13.99 13.35
CA LEU A 248 -5.12 13.89 12.63
C LEU A 248 -3.91 13.91 13.57
N THR A 249 -3.93 14.79 14.57
CA THR A 249 -2.85 14.92 15.56
C THR A 249 -2.77 13.69 16.47
N LEU A 250 -3.92 13.14 16.90
CA LEU A 250 -3.95 11.90 17.68
C LEU A 250 -3.54 10.68 16.85
N PHE A 251 -3.84 10.68 15.55
CA PHE A 251 -3.38 9.64 14.63
C PHE A 251 -1.85 9.61 14.53
N THR A 252 -1.17 10.75 14.40
CA THR A 252 0.31 10.78 14.38
C THR A 252 0.93 10.35 15.71
N VAL A 253 0.30 10.73 16.83
CA VAL A 253 0.71 10.27 18.16
C VAL A 253 0.59 8.74 18.26
N GLN A 254 -0.49 8.17 17.73
CA GLN A 254 -0.75 6.74 17.77
C GLN A 254 0.23 5.94 16.89
N THR A 255 0.63 6.47 15.73
CA THR A 255 1.64 5.82 14.89
C THR A 255 3.03 5.81 15.53
N GLY A 256 3.23 6.55 16.62
CA GLY A 256 4.54 6.69 17.28
C GLY A 256 5.49 7.62 16.54
N GLU A 257 4.98 8.43 15.59
CA GLU A 257 5.80 9.28 14.74
C GLU A 257 5.65 10.75 15.15
N GLY A 258 6.76 11.39 15.50
CA GLY A 258 6.76 12.81 15.91
C GLY A 258 6.00 13.12 17.21
N TRP A 259 5.46 12.12 17.90
CA TRP A 259 4.68 12.27 19.13
C TRP A 259 5.39 13.00 20.27
N PRO A 260 6.72 12.91 20.49
CA PRO A 260 7.37 13.64 21.58
C PRO A 260 7.29 15.15 21.37
N SER A 261 7.33 15.61 20.11
CA SER A 261 7.17 17.03 19.79
C SER A 261 5.76 17.52 20.06
N ILE A 262 4.73 16.72 19.73
CA ILE A 262 3.33 17.05 19.98
C ILE A 262 3.04 17.07 21.48
N LEU A 263 3.56 16.08 22.22
CA LEU A 263 3.51 16.05 23.68
C LEU A 263 4.17 17.30 24.25
N GLN A 264 5.42 17.61 23.87
CA GLN A 264 6.13 18.78 24.37
C GLN A 264 5.36 20.08 24.10
N HIS A 265 4.84 20.27 22.89
CA HIS A 265 4.02 21.44 22.57
C HIS A 265 2.73 21.50 23.41
N SER A 266 2.18 20.35 23.81
CA SER A 266 1.02 20.27 24.68
C SER A 266 1.35 20.60 26.14
N LEU A 267 2.51 20.15 26.63
CA LEU A 267 3.00 20.46 27.99
C LEU A 267 3.39 21.94 28.12
N ASP A 268 3.93 22.50 27.05
CA ASP A 268 4.33 23.90 26.98
C ASP A 268 3.16 24.84 26.66
N ALA A 269 1.98 24.31 26.34
CA ALA A 269 0.79 25.09 26.05
C ALA A 269 0.36 25.91 27.28
N THR A 270 -0.09 27.15 27.09
CA THR A 270 -0.47 28.04 28.19
C THR A 270 -1.95 28.39 28.12
N TYR A 271 -2.28 29.66 27.91
CA TYR A 271 -3.63 30.15 27.73
C TYR A 271 -3.95 30.31 26.25
N ILE A 272 -5.23 30.53 25.96
CA ILE A 272 -5.72 30.84 24.62
C ILE A 272 -4.99 32.11 24.12
N ASP A 273 -4.53 32.08 22.87
CA ASP A 273 -3.83 33.17 22.18
C ASP A 273 -2.52 33.63 22.86
N LYS A 274 -1.92 32.77 23.69
CA LYS A 274 -0.59 32.98 24.27
C LYS A 274 0.40 31.94 23.80
N GLY A 275 1.66 32.35 23.74
CA GLY A 275 2.78 31.54 23.34
C GLY A 275 3.15 30.50 24.41
N PRO A 276 3.96 29.50 24.03
CA PRO A 276 4.29 28.41 24.92
C PRO A 276 5.25 28.85 26.05
N ILE A 277 5.04 28.32 27.25
CA ILE A 277 5.97 28.42 28.39
C ILE A 277 6.37 27.00 28.77
N LYS A 278 7.68 26.76 28.86
CA LYS A 278 8.22 25.42 29.11
C LYS A 278 7.66 24.79 30.37
N GLY A 279 7.05 23.61 30.24
CA GLY A 279 6.54 22.82 31.36
C GLY A 279 5.37 23.44 32.15
N PHE A 280 4.58 24.32 31.52
CA PHE A 280 3.46 24.99 32.20
C PHE A 280 2.36 24.03 32.66
N HIS A 281 1.97 23.08 31.80
CA HIS A 281 0.91 22.10 32.07
C HIS A 281 1.46 20.66 32.05
N MET A 282 2.22 20.28 33.07
CA MET A 282 2.77 18.91 33.17
C MET A 282 1.68 17.83 33.29
N GLU A 283 0.51 18.18 33.83
CA GLU A 283 -0.65 17.30 34.00
C GLU A 283 -1.18 16.74 32.67
N ILE A 284 -0.96 17.43 31.55
CA ILE A 284 -1.37 16.98 30.22
C ILE A 284 -0.62 15.70 29.80
N ALA A 285 0.53 15.40 30.42
CA ALA A 285 1.21 14.11 30.21
C ALA A 285 0.30 12.92 30.53
N LEU A 286 -0.61 13.03 31.52
CA LEU A 286 -1.54 11.96 31.87
C LEU A 286 -2.50 11.63 30.74
N PHE A 287 -2.98 12.63 29.99
CA PHE A 287 -3.83 12.42 28.82
C PHE A 287 -3.13 11.52 27.79
N TYR A 288 -1.85 11.79 27.50
CA TYR A 288 -1.08 11.00 26.55
C TYR A 288 -0.76 9.60 27.08
N ILE A 289 -0.42 9.44 28.36
CA ILE A 289 -0.18 8.13 28.97
C ILE A 289 -1.43 7.25 28.84
N VAL A 290 -2.61 7.79 29.20
CA VAL A 290 -3.88 7.06 29.05
C VAL A 290 -4.16 6.75 27.59
N TYR A 291 -3.93 7.71 26.68
CA TYR A 291 -4.09 7.49 25.25
C TYR A 291 -3.19 6.37 24.71
N PHE A 292 -1.91 6.31 25.12
CA PHE A 292 -0.96 5.27 24.73
C PHE A 292 -1.37 3.87 25.24
N ILE A 293 -1.91 3.80 26.46
CA ILE A 293 -2.45 2.55 27.00
C ILE A 293 -3.68 2.10 26.20
N VAL A 294 -4.61 3.01 25.91
CA VAL A 294 -5.85 2.65 25.22
C VAL A 294 -5.61 2.25 23.76
N PHE A 295 -4.86 3.05 22.98
CA PHE A 295 -4.79 2.85 21.53
C PHE A 295 -3.67 1.89 21.10
N PRO A 296 -2.38 2.24 21.22
CA PRO A 296 -1.28 1.32 20.93
C PRO A 296 -1.29 0.01 21.70
N PHE A 297 -1.70 -0.01 22.97
CA PHE A 297 -1.68 -1.24 23.76
C PHE A 297 -2.98 -2.05 23.66
N PHE A 298 -4.16 -1.49 23.96
CA PHE A 298 -5.40 -2.27 23.86
C PHE A 298 -5.90 -2.44 22.43
N PHE A 299 -6.14 -1.35 21.68
CA PHE A 299 -6.80 -1.46 20.37
C PHE A 299 -5.95 -2.16 19.31
N VAL A 300 -4.64 -1.92 19.23
CA VAL A 300 -3.77 -2.63 18.27
C VAL A 300 -3.74 -4.13 18.57
N ASN A 301 -3.63 -4.52 19.84
CA ASN A 301 -3.61 -5.94 20.23
C ASN A 301 -4.95 -6.63 19.97
N ILE A 302 -6.08 -5.98 20.27
CA ILE A 302 -7.41 -6.50 19.94
C ILE A 302 -7.56 -6.67 18.43
N PHE A 303 -7.11 -5.69 17.64
CA PHE A 303 -7.18 -5.74 16.19
C PHE A 303 -6.35 -6.88 15.60
N VAL A 304 -5.10 -7.05 16.07
CA VAL A 304 -4.22 -8.15 15.66
C VAL A 304 -4.84 -9.51 16.03
N ALA A 305 -5.33 -9.66 17.25
CA ALA A 305 -5.97 -10.90 17.70
C ALA A 305 -7.18 -11.26 16.83
N LEU A 306 -8.05 -10.28 16.52
CA LEU A 306 -9.21 -10.51 15.68
C LEU A 306 -8.83 -10.91 14.26
N ILE A 307 -7.85 -10.23 13.65
CA ILE A 307 -7.35 -10.63 12.33
C ILE A 307 -6.88 -12.08 12.37
N ILE A 308 -6.09 -12.48 13.37
CA ILE A 308 -5.62 -13.87 13.48
C ILE A 308 -6.80 -14.84 13.58
N ILE A 309 -7.80 -14.56 14.42
CA ILE A 309 -8.99 -15.42 14.56
C ILE A 309 -9.76 -15.52 13.24
N THR A 310 -10.03 -14.39 12.57
CA THR A 310 -10.75 -14.40 11.29
C THR A 310 -9.99 -15.13 10.18
N PHE A 311 -8.66 -15.02 10.14
CA PHE A 311 -7.82 -15.77 9.18
C PHE A 311 -7.79 -17.27 9.50
N GLN A 312 -7.81 -17.65 10.78
CA GLN A 312 -7.90 -19.04 11.20
C GLN A 312 -9.26 -19.64 10.81
N GLU A 313 -10.35 -18.94 11.11
CA GLU A 313 -11.72 -19.35 10.80
C GLU A 313 -11.93 -19.50 9.27
N GLU A 314 -11.46 -18.54 8.47
CA GLU A 314 -11.54 -18.63 7.01
C GLU A 314 -10.68 -19.79 6.47
N GLY A 315 -9.52 -20.03 7.06
CA GLY A 315 -8.65 -21.16 6.70
C GLY A 315 -9.27 -22.52 7.01
N GLU A 316 -10.05 -22.62 8.09
CA GLU A 316 -10.78 -23.84 8.48
C GLU A 316 -12.00 -24.06 7.59
N ASN A 317 -12.79 -23.02 7.31
CA ASN A 317 -13.96 -23.08 6.42
C ASN A 317 -13.58 -23.63 5.01
N ILE A 318 -12.43 -23.23 4.47
CA ILE A 318 -11.95 -23.73 3.16
C ILE A 318 -11.62 -25.24 3.22
N LEU A 319 -11.14 -25.75 4.36
CA LEU A 319 -10.84 -27.17 4.54
C LEU A 319 -12.12 -28.00 4.70
N GLU A 320 -13.10 -27.47 5.44
CA GLU A 320 -14.42 -28.10 5.63
C GLU A 320 -15.21 -28.19 4.33
N GLU A 321 -15.16 -27.18 3.45
CA GLU A 321 -15.80 -27.23 2.12
C GLU A 321 -15.30 -28.41 1.27
N HIS A 322 -14.08 -28.88 1.52
CA HIS A 322 -13.50 -30.03 0.85
C HIS A 322 -13.63 -31.35 1.63
N SER A 323 -14.31 -31.36 2.79
CA SER A 323 -14.48 -32.54 3.68
C SER A 323 -13.17 -33.21 4.09
N ILE A 324 -12.06 -32.46 4.12
CA ILE A 324 -10.72 -32.99 4.41
C ILE A 324 -10.18 -32.33 5.69
N THR A 325 -9.78 -33.14 6.67
CA THR A 325 -9.13 -32.62 7.88
C THR A 325 -7.72 -32.10 7.57
N LYS A 326 -7.26 -31.05 8.28
CA LYS A 326 -5.90 -30.47 8.12
C LYS A 326 -4.78 -31.51 8.11
N ASN A 327 -4.84 -32.50 9.00
CA ASN A 327 -3.87 -33.59 9.09
C ASN A 327 -3.88 -34.49 7.84
N GLN A 328 -5.06 -34.81 7.31
CA GLN A 328 -5.20 -35.61 6.09
C GLN A 328 -4.60 -34.88 4.89
N LYS A 329 -4.88 -33.57 4.75
CA LYS A 329 -4.28 -32.73 3.70
C LYS A 329 -2.76 -32.75 3.76
N GLN A 330 -2.17 -32.55 4.95
CA GLN A 330 -0.72 -32.59 5.13
C GLN A 330 -0.10 -33.94 4.75
N CYS A 331 -0.74 -35.06 5.13
CA CYS A 331 -0.27 -36.39 4.73
C CYS A 331 -0.34 -36.60 3.21
N ILE A 332 -1.43 -36.17 2.57
CA ILE A 332 -1.60 -36.26 1.11
C ILE A 332 -0.56 -35.41 0.39
N ASP A 333 -0.39 -34.15 0.80
CA ASP A 333 0.59 -33.25 0.22
C ASP A 333 2.02 -33.81 0.39
N TYR A 334 2.36 -34.32 1.57
CA TYR A 334 3.65 -34.96 1.79
C TYR A 334 3.85 -36.18 0.89
N ALA A 335 2.86 -37.06 0.78
CA ALA A 335 2.95 -38.25 -0.05
C ALA A 335 3.11 -37.92 -1.55
N ILE A 336 2.49 -36.84 -2.03
CA ILE A 336 2.56 -36.42 -3.44
C ILE A 336 3.87 -35.68 -3.74
N TYR A 337 4.31 -34.79 -2.83
CA TYR A 337 5.43 -33.88 -3.09
C TYR A 337 6.78 -34.36 -2.56
N ALA A 338 6.81 -35.39 -1.71
CA ALA A 338 8.06 -35.95 -1.20
C ALA A 338 8.93 -36.48 -2.35
N LYS A 339 10.11 -35.86 -2.52
CA LYS A 339 11.14 -36.34 -3.43
C LYS A 339 12.14 -37.20 -2.67
N PRO A 340 12.65 -38.29 -3.27
CA PRO A 340 13.66 -39.12 -2.63
C PRO A 340 14.93 -38.30 -2.41
N ILE A 341 15.48 -38.36 -1.20
CA ILE A 341 16.78 -37.76 -0.89
C ILE A 341 17.85 -38.60 -1.57
N MET A 342 18.48 -38.08 -2.61
CA MET A 342 19.59 -38.75 -3.28
C MET A 342 20.86 -38.60 -2.46
N LYS A 343 21.21 -39.64 -1.68
CA LYS A 343 22.53 -39.75 -1.08
C LYS A 343 23.51 -40.23 -2.15
N GLN A 344 24.35 -39.33 -2.64
CA GLN A 344 25.48 -39.70 -3.50
C GLN A 344 26.56 -40.33 -2.63
N SER A 345 26.61 -41.66 -2.60
CA SER A 345 27.72 -42.42 -2.00
C SER A 345 28.68 -42.88 -3.11
N PRO A 346 30.01 -42.88 -2.86
CA PRO A 346 30.98 -43.45 -3.79
C PRO A 346 30.62 -44.92 -4.10
N LYS A 347 30.72 -45.32 -5.38
CA LYS A 347 30.42 -46.71 -5.80
C LYS A 347 31.43 -47.72 -5.27
N VAL A 348 32.68 -47.29 -5.06
CA VAL A 348 33.77 -48.12 -4.56
C VAL A 348 34.08 -47.69 -3.14
N LYS A 349 34.04 -48.65 -2.21
CA LYS A 349 34.28 -48.43 -0.76
C LYS A 349 35.76 -48.53 -0.36
N GLU A 350 36.64 -48.37 -1.34
CA GLU A 350 38.08 -48.56 -1.20
C GLU A 350 38.83 -47.42 -1.88
N GLY A 351 40.03 -47.14 -1.37
CA GLY A 351 40.89 -46.07 -1.88
C GLY A 351 40.72 -44.72 -1.17
N PHE A 352 41.51 -43.75 -1.63
CA PHE A 352 41.63 -42.42 -1.03
C PHE A 352 40.33 -41.60 -1.11
N HIS A 353 39.60 -41.72 -2.21
CA HIS A 353 38.33 -41.02 -2.43
C HIS A 353 37.26 -41.38 -1.38
N TYR A 354 37.14 -42.66 -1.00
CA TYR A 354 36.20 -43.09 0.04
C TYR A 354 36.60 -42.60 1.43
N LYS A 355 37.91 -42.53 1.74
CA LYS A 355 38.41 -41.97 3.01
C LYS A 355 38.08 -40.48 3.16
N ILE A 356 38.24 -39.69 2.10
CA ILE A 356 37.82 -38.27 2.10
C ILE A 356 36.30 -38.16 2.26
N TYR A 357 35.52 -38.94 1.51
CA TYR A 357 34.07 -38.96 1.65
C TYR A 357 33.63 -39.29 3.09
N SER A 358 34.23 -40.31 3.70
CA SER A 358 33.95 -40.72 5.07
C SER A 358 34.35 -39.66 6.11
N LEU A 359 35.38 -38.86 5.84
CA LEU A 359 35.78 -37.73 6.71
C LEU A 359 34.78 -36.58 6.58
N VAL A 360 34.43 -36.18 5.36
CA VAL A 360 33.52 -35.05 5.09
C VAL A 360 32.11 -35.32 5.61
N VAL A 361 31.63 -36.57 5.50
CA VAL A 361 30.32 -36.99 6.02
C VAL A 361 30.34 -37.29 7.53
N SER A 362 31.53 -37.26 8.17
CA SER A 362 31.63 -37.53 9.59
C SER A 362 31.09 -36.35 10.42
N ARG A 363 30.38 -36.67 11.51
CA ARG A 363 29.91 -35.67 12.47
C ARG A 363 31.05 -34.84 13.06
N GLY A 364 32.24 -35.43 13.22
CA GLY A 364 33.42 -34.73 13.75
C GLY A 364 33.90 -33.59 12.85
N PHE A 365 33.89 -33.80 11.53
CA PHE A 365 34.23 -32.76 10.56
C PHE A 365 33.18 -31.65 10.52
N GLU A 366 31.89 -31.99 10.63
CA GLU A 366 30.81 -31.00 10.75
C GLU A 366 31.01 -30.09 11.97
N TYR A 367 31.27 -30.66 13.16
CA TYR A 367 31.55 -29.87 14.37
C TYR A 367 32.81 -29.00 14.22
N PHE A 368 33.86 -29.51 13.59
CA PHE A 368 35.07 -28.74 13.33
C PHE A 368 34.80 -27.50 12.46
N ILE A 369 34.03 -27.65 11.38
CA ILE A 369 33.63 -26.51 10.53
C ILE A 369 32.76 -25.52 11.32
N MET A 370 31.82 -26.01 12.15
CA MET A 370 31.00 -25.13 12.99
C MET A 370 31.83 -24.33 14.00
N VAL A 371 32.88 -24.92 14.57
CA VAL A 371 33.84 -24.23 15.44
C VAL A 371 34.61 -23.16 14.66
N LEU A 372 35.09 -23.47 13.45
CA LEU A 372 35.78 -22.48 12.61
C LEU A 372 34.88 -21.31 12.23
N ILE A 373 33.60 -21.57 11.90
CA ILE A 373 32.62 -20.51 11.63
C ILE A 373 32.40 -19.66 12.89
N SER A 374 32.31 -20.28 14.06
CA SER A 374 32.14 -19.58 15.33
C SER A 374 33.35 -18.71 15.67
N LEU A 375 34.57 -19.24 15.49
CA LEU A 375 35.82 -18.50 15.69
C LEU A 375 35.95 -17.34 14.70
N ASN A 376 35.58 -17.55 13.43
CA ASN A 376 35.59 -16.49 12.43
C ASN A 376 34.54 -15.40 12.72
N THR A 377 33.39 -15.77 13.29
CA THR A 377 32.40 -14.78 13.75
C THR A 377 32.94 -14.00 14.94
N LEU A 378 33.61 -14.68 15.87
CA LEU A 378 34.25 -14.08 17.04
C LEU A 378 35.37 -13.11 16.64
N THR A 379 36.21 -13.47 15.66
CA THR A 379 37.26 -12.58 15.15
C THR A 379 36.67 -11.35 14.46
N LEU A 380 35.53 -11.47 13.77
CA LEU A 380 34.82 -10.32 13.20
C LEU A 380 34.25 -9.40 14.29
N THR A 381 33.71 -9.96 15.39
CA THR A 381 33.22 -9.15 16.52
C THR A 381 34.32 -8.45 17.31
N MET A 382 35.57 -8.92 17.20
CA MET A 382 36.72 -8.30 17.87
C MET A 382 37.22 -7.03 17.16
N LYS A 383 36.72 -6.69 15.97
CA LYS A 383 37.11 -5.46 15.26
C LYS A 383 36.50 -4.22 15.95
N ASN A 384 37.35 -3.37 16.55
CA ASN A 384 36.97 -2.10 17.15
C ASN A 384 37.60 -0.90 16.42
N PHE A 385 37.00 0.29 16.55
CA PHE A 385 37.41 1.52 15.83
C PHE A 385 38.84 2.01 16.17
N HIS A 386 39.34 1.74 17.38
CA HIS A 386 40.69 2.12 17.83
C HIS A 386 41.65 0.93 17.89
N PHE A 387 41.59 0.01 16.92
CA PHE A 387 42.56 -1.08 16.86
C PHE A 387 43.95 -0.53 16.51
N PRO A 388 45.02 -0.90 17.25
CA PRO A 388 46.38 -0.54 16.88
C PRO A 388 46.71 -1.07 15.48
N TYR A 389 47.36 -0.24 14.66
CA TYR A 389 47.73 -0.57 13.27
C TYR A 389 48.63 -1.81 13.16
N GLU A 390 49.25 -2.25 14.25
CA GLU A 390 50.05 -3.48 14.31
C GLU A 390 49.22 -4.77 14.11
N PHE A 391 47.91 -4.73 14.39
CA PHE A 391 47.02 -5.90 14.29
C PHE A 391 46.14 -5.90 13.04
N VAL A 392 46.05 -4.75 12.37
CA VAL A 392 45.43 -4.62 11.05
C VAL A 392 46.59 -4.75 10.09
N GLY A 393 46.74 -5.87 9.39
CA GLY A 393 47.85 -6.09 8.43
C GLY A 393 47.83 -5.16 7.20
N MET A 394 47.45 -3.89 7.36
CA MET A 394 47.63 -2.80 6.42
C MET A 394 48.85 -2.00 6.90
N ASN A 395 49.95 -2.11 6.16
CA ASN A 395 51.04 -1.14 6.23
C ASN A 395 50.45 0.26 6.08
N GLU A 396 51.00 1.23 6.81
CA GLU A 396 50.64 2.65 6.75
C GLU A 396 50.44 3.11 5.30
N PRO A 397 49.36 3.84 4.96
CA PRO A 397 49.38 4.66 3.76
C PRO A 397 50.33 5.83 4.03
N GLU A 398 51.46 5.84 3.31
CA GLU A 398 52.42 6.96 3.24
C GLU A 398 51.76 8.31 2.92
#